data_AF-B8RJI4-F1
#
_entry.id   AF-B8RJI4-F1
#
_cell.length_a   1.000
_cell.length_b   1.000
_cell.length_c   1.000
_cell.angle_alpha   90.00
_cell.angle_beta   90.00
_cell.angle_gamma   90.00
#
_symmetry.space_group_name_H-M   'P 1'
#
loop_
_entity.id
_entity.type
_entity.pdbx_description
1 polymer ?
#
loop_
_entity_poly.entity_id
_entity_poly.type
_entity_poly.pdbx_seq_one_letter_code
_entity_poly.pdbx_strand_id
1 'polypeptide(L)'
;CPKYQVGKHSSETMQHYFEANCSASRAAVAAVGVDHQLLVGFAQSLNLGSGKGADNKSSFNSSEVRHERGGNRAAVAVATQAAGWDNLKECLAYIVLQHAAGTGPVTKYGANNGVLTKQLSGVKSSALCSSYSDNGLFGFVVTGDAKEVGRSVEAGVKALKSLSVSEADVARGKAATLGWVVDYVENS
;
A
#
# COMPACT_ATOMS: atom_id res chain seq x y z
N CYS A 1 -13.42 12.11 0.29
CA CYS A 1 -13.91 13.34 -0.36
C CYS A 1 -13.77 14.51 0.62
N PRO A 2 -12.99 15.56 0.31
CA PRO A 2 -12.94 16.76 1.13
C PRO A 2 -14.35 17.32 1.35
N LYS A 3 -14.65 17.85 2.55
CA LYS A 3 -16.01 18.33 2.90
C LYS A 3 -16.61 19.28 1.87
N TYR A 4 -15.77 20.09 1.20
CA TYR A 4 -16.21 21.07 0.21
C TYR A 4 -16.61 20.47 -1.16
N GLN A 5 -16.35 19.19 -1.42
CA GLN A 5 -16.78 18.49 -2.65
C GLN A 5 -17.99 17.57 -2.41
N VAL A 6 -18.37 17.32 -1.16
CA VAL A 6 -19.54 16.51 -0.83
C VAL A 6 -20.79 17.19 -1.40
N GLY A 7 -21.58 16.43 -2.18
CA GLY A 7 -22.79 16.92 -2.84
C GLY A 7 -22.58 17.72 -4.14
N LYS A 8 -21.33 17.89 -4.61
CA LYS A 8 -21.02 18.67 -5.84
C LYS A 8 -20.82 17.83 -7.10
N HIS A 9 -21.07 16.52 -7.03
CA HIS A 9 -20.96 15.64 -8.18
C HIS A 9 -22.32 15.56 -8.88
N SER A 10 -22.45 16.23 -10.03
CA SER A 10 -23.64 16.17 -10.86
C SER A 10 -23.61 14.94 -11.79
N SER A 11 -24.78 14.54 -12.30
CA SER A 11 -24.90 13.44 -13.27
C SER A 11 -24.05 13.70 -14.53
N GLU A 12 -24.02 14.94 -15.01
CA GLU A 12 -23.26 15.35 -16.19
C GLU A 12 -21.75 15.24 -15.96
N THR A 13 -21.28 15.62 -14.76
CA THR A 13 -19.87 15.47 -14.38
C THR A 13 -19.45 14.00 -14.37
N MET A 14 -20.33 13.11 -13.91
CA MET A 14 -20.07 11.67 -13.88
C MET A 14 -20.07 11.06 -15.28
N GLN A 15 -21.00 11.46 -16.16
CA GLN A 15 -21.04 11.02 -17.56
C GLN A 15 -19.75 11.42 -18.30
N HIS A 16 -19.34 12.68 -18.18
CA HIS A 16 -18.08 13.15 -18.78
C HIS A 16 -16.87 12.40 -18.23
N TYR A 17 -16.82 12.11 -16.93
CA TYR A 17 -15.74 11.31 -16.34
C TYR A 17 -15.70 9.89 -16.91
N PHE A 18 -16.87 9.25 -17.06
CA PHE A 18 -17.00 7.93 -17.67
C PHE A 18 -16.49 7.93 -19.11
N GLU A 19 -16.97 8.84 -19.94
CA GLU A 19 -16.55 8.94 -21.35
C GLU A 19 -15.03 9.17 -21.49
N ALA A 20 -14.44 9.98 -20.59
CA ALA A 20 -13.01 10.28 -20.63
C ALA A 20 -12.11 9.14 -20.12
N ASN A 21 -12.59 8.27 -19.22
CA ASN A 21 -11.75 7.28 -18.53
C ASN A 21 -12.12 5.82 -18.77
N CYS A 22 -13.38 5.51 -19.06
CA CYS A 22 -13.89 4.16 -19.30
C CYS A 22 -13.78 3.80 -20.79
N SER A 23 -12.54 3.70 -21.27
CA SER A 23 -12.23 3.35 -22.65
C SER A 23 -11.71 1.92 -22.80
N ALA A 24 -11.80 1.37 -24.01
CA ALA A 24 -11.31 0.03 -24.33
C ALA A 24 -9.82 -0.17 -24.01
N SER A 25 -8.98 0.87 -24.11
CA SER A 25 -7.54 0.76 -23.79
C SER A 25 -7.22 0.73 -22.30
N ARG A 26 -8.21 1.01 -21.43
CA ARG A 26 -8.09 1.05 -19.97
C ARG A 26 -9.00 0.04 -19.27
N ALA A 27 -9.65 -0.83 -20.04
CA ALA A 27 -10.51 -1.89 -19.54
C ALA A 27 -9.85 -3.25 -19.73
N ALA A 28 -10.03 -4.14 -18.75
CA ALA A 28 -9.64 -5.53 -18.85
C ALA A 28 -10.81 -6.40 -18.37
N VAL A 29 -11.10 -7.48 -19.10
CA VAL A 29 -12.08 -8.48 -18.69
C VAL A 29 -11.30 -9.67 -18.12
N ALA A 30 -11.50 -9.96 -16.84
CA ALA A 30 -10.89 -11.09 -16.15
C ALA A 30 -11.99 -12.05 -15.67
N ALA A 31 -11.77 -13.35 -15.83
CA ALA A 31 -12.64 -14.40 -15.33
C ALA A 31 -11.80 -15.61 -14.88
N VAL A 32 -12.26 -16.28 -13.83
CA VAL A 32 -11.65 -17.50 -13.28
C VAL A 32 -12.58 -18.68 -13.56
N GLY A 33 -12.05 -19.77 -14.10
CA GLY A 33 -12.82 -20.99 -14.38
C GLY A 33 -13.78 -20.92 -15.59
N VAL A 34 -13.59 -19.97 -16.51
CA VAL A 34 -14.44 -19.78 -17.70
C VAL A 34 -13.64 -20.09 -18.97
N ASP A 35 -14.31 -20.67 -19.98
CA ASP A 35 -13.72 -20.89 -21.30
C ASP A 35 -13.28 -19.57 -21.96
N HIS A 36 -12.09 -19.58 -22.57
CA HIS A 36 -11.50 -18.37 -23.13
C HIS A 36 -12.30 -17.83 -24.32
N GLN A 37 -12.86 -18.69 -25.18
CA GLN A 37 -13.63 -18.23 -26.35
C GLN A 37 -14.94 -17.58 -25.91
N LEU A 38 -15.59 -18.12 -24.88
CA LEU A 38 -16.76 -17.48 -24.27
C LEU A 38 -16.40 -16.11 -23.69
N LEU A 39 -15.28 -16.01 -22.97
CA LEU A 39 -14.81 -14.75 -22.39
C LEU A 39 -14.49 -13.70 -23.46
N VAL A 40 -13.83 -14.11 -24.55
CA VAL A 40 -13.53 -13.24 -25.70
C VAL A 40 -14.82 -12.77 -26.37
N GLY A 41 -15.79 -13.68 -26.60
CA GLY A 41 -17.09 -13.31 -27.16
C GLY A 41 -17.82 -12.29 -26.29
N PHE A 42 -17.80 -12.47 -24.97
CA PHE A 42 -18.33 -11.48 -24.02
C PHE A 42 -17.57 -10.14 -24.12
N ALA A 43 -16.24 -10.16 -24.10
CA ALA A 43 -15.43 -8.93 -24.18
C ALA A 43 -15.66 -8.16 -25.49
N GLN A 44 -15.83 -8.86 -26.61
CA GLN A 44 -16.15 -8.25 -27.91
C GLN A 44 -17.56 -7.66 -27.97
N SER A 45 -18.49 -8.16 -27.16
CA SER A 45 -19.84 -7.60 -27.06
C SER A 45 -19.91 -6.29 -26.26
N LEU A 46 -18.84 -5.93 -25.54
CA LEU A 46 -18.79 -4.70 -24.76
C LEU A 46 -18.56 -3.49 -25.68
N ASN A 47 -19.54 -2.58 -25.71
CA ASN A 47 -19.43 -1.33 -26.45
C ASN A 47 -18.72 -0.25 -25.62
N LEU A 48 -17.39 -0.29 -25.58
CA LEU A 48 -16.55 0.69 -24.89
C LEU A 48 -15.99 1.73 -25.87
N GLY A 49 -15.93 2.99 -25.44
CA GLY A 49 -15.37 4.07 -26.25
C GLY A 49 -13.86 3.91 -26.51
N SER A 50 -13.37 4.50 -27.60
CA SER A 50 -11.94 4.59 -27.87
C SER A 50 -11.31 5.78 -27.14
N GLY A 51 -10.13 5.61 -26.54
CA GLY A 51 -9.38 6.70 -25.92
C GLY A 51 -8.25 6.18 -25.05
N LYS A 52 -7.12 6.91 -24.96
CA LYS A 52 -5.94 6.52 -24.17
C LYS A 52 -6.02 6.98 -22.70
N GLY A 53 -6.84 7.98 -22.41
CA GLY A 53 -6.84 8.68 -21.12
C GLY A 53 -5.58 9.53 -20.90
N ALA A 54 -5.50 10.18 -19.75
CA ALA A 54 -4.35 10.98 -19.34
C ALA A 54 -3.36 10.15 -18.51
N ASP A 55 -2.07 10.34 -18.77
CA ASP A 55 -0.99 9.83 -17.91
C ASP A 55 -0.67 10.89 -16.84
N ASN A 56 -0.87 10.55 -15.58
CA ASN A 56 -0.72 11.47 -14.45
C ASN A 56 0.45 11.01 -13.59
N LYS A 57 1.64 11.55 -13.87
CA LYS A 57 2.84 11.26 -13.09
C LYS A 57 2.77 11.87 -11.69
N SER A 58 3.27 11.14 -10.70
CA SER A 58 3.30 11.54 -9.30
C SER A 58 4.73 11.89 -8.84
N SER A 59 4.88 13.03 -8.17
CA SER A 59 6.14 13.42 -7.52
C SER A 59 6.06 13.24 -6.01
N PHE A 60 7.12 12.71 -5.42
CA PHE A 60 7.23 12.59 -3.97
C PHE A 60 7.69 13.93 -3.37
N ASN A 61 6.94 14.42 -2.38
CA ASN A 61 7.30 15.60 -1.61
C ASN A 61 7.28 15.26 -0.13
N SER A 62 8.31 15.72 0.59
CA SER A 62 8.37 15.55 2.05
C SER A 62 7.54 16.64 2.73
N SER A 63 6.52 16.24 3.49
CA SER A 63 5.73 17.14 4.33
C SER A 63 5.22 16.42 5.58
N GLU A 64 4.75 17.19 6.55
CA GLU A 64 4.03 16.64 7.70
C GLU A 64 2.61 17.21 7.78
N VAL A 65 1.68 16.40 8.26
CA VAL A 65 0.31 16.80 8.56
C VAL A 65 -0.06 16.25 9.93
N ARG A 66 -0.64 17.10 10.78
CA ARG A 66 -1.09 16.73 12.12
C ARG A 66 -2.59 17.02 12.26
N HIS A 67 -3.30 16.06 12.84
CA HIS A 67 -4.73 16.17 13.10
C HIS A 67 -5.01 15.88 14.57
N GLU A 68 -5.12 16.95 15.35
CA GLU A 68 -5.45 16.85 16.77
C GLU A 68 -6.92 16.47 16.96
N ARG A 69 -7.15 15.44 17.77
CA ARG A 69 -8.49 14.98 18.17
C ARG A 69 -8.47 14.68 19.67
N GLY A 70 -9.60 14.83 20.35
CA GLY A 70 -9.70 14.46 21.75
C GLY A 70 -9.49 12.96 21.97
N GLY A 71 -8.92 12.58 23.13
CA GLY A 71 -8.68 11.19 23.53
C GLY A 71 -7.25 10.95 24.04
N ASN A 72 -6.95 9.71 24.44
CA ASN A 72 -5.61 9.30 24.90
C ASN A 72 -4.85 8.43 23.89
N ARG A 73 -5.33 8.31 22.65
CA ARG A 73 -4.72 7.45 21.62
C ARG A 73 -4.17 8.29 20.49
N ALA A 74 -3.00 7.88 20.00
CA ALA A 74 -2.38 8.47 18.82
C ALA A 74 -2.13 7.39 17.75
N ALA A 75 -2.15 7.82 16.49
CA ALA A 75 -1.72 7.03 15.35
C ALA A 75 -0.80 7.89 14.49
N VAL A 76 0.38 7.38 14.17
CA VAL A 76 1.40 8.10 13.39
C VAL A 76 1.91 7.17 12.31
N ALA A 77 2.03 7.70 11.09
CA ALA A 77 2.68 7.04 9.97
C ALA A 77 3.88 7.88 9.54
N VAL A 78 5.02 7.23 9.33
CA VAL A 78 6.23 7.85 8.79
C VAL A 78 6.64 7.04 7.57
N ALA A 79 6.81 7.71 6.44
CA ALA A 79 7.18 7.06 5.18
C ALA A 79 8.15 7.91 4.36
N THR A 80 8.96 7.23 3.56
CA THR A 80 9.86 7.80 2.56
C THR A 80 9.47 7.29 1.18
N GLN A 81 10.02 7.92 0.14
CA GLN A 81 9.85 7.43 -1.23
C GLN A 81 10.39 6.00 -1.38
N ALA A 82 9.68 5.19 -2.16
CA ALA A 82 10.06 3.85 -2.59
C ALA A 82 9.80 3.69 -4.10
N ALA A 83 10.15 2.54 -4.66
CA ALA A 83 9.97 2.24 -6.09
C ALA A 83 8.51 1.92 -6.45
N GLY A 84 8.12 2.32 -7.66
CA GLY A 84 6.87 1.94 -8.30
C GLY A 84 6.97 0.64 -9.08
N TRP A 85 5.86 0.23 -9.70
CA TRP A 85 5.77 -0.98 -10.53
C TRP A 85 6.55 -0.89 -11.84
N ASP A 86 6.85 0.33 -12.30
CA ASP A 86 7.76 0.59 -13.41
C ASP A 86 9.18 0.03 -13.17
N ASN A 87 9.60 -0.10 -11.91
CA ASN A 87 10.79 -0.83 -11.49
C ASN A 87 10.43 -2.04 -10.61
N LEU A 88 9.94 -3.10 -11.26
CA LEU A 88 9.49 -4.32 -10.59
C LEU A 88 10.54 -4.93 -9.64
N LYS A 89 11.83 -4.89 -10.00
CA LYS A 89 12.90 -5.47 -9.18
C LYS A 89 13.04 -4.73 -7.84
N GLU A 90 13.06 -3.40 -7.87
CA GLU A 90 13.13 -2.60 -6.65
C GLU A 90 11.83 -2.66 -5.86
N CYS A 91 10.66 -2.64 -6.54
CA CYS A 91 9.36 -2.80 -5.90
C CYS A 91 9.28 -4.11 -5.09
N LEU A 92 9.67 -5.24 -5.70
CA LEU A 92 9.71 -6.53 -5.01
C LEU A 92 10.72 -6.54 -3.85
N ALA A 93 11.86 -5.85 -3.98
CA ALA A 93 12.82 -5.70 -2.89
C ALA A 93 12.22 -4.94 -1.70
N TYR A 94 11.43 -3.88 -1.95
CA TYR A 94 10.70 -3.15 -0.91
C TYR A 94 9.61 -4.00 -0.24
N ILE A 95 8.89 -4.83 -0.99
CA ILE A 95 7.90 -5.77 -0.44
C ILE A 95 8.59 -6.78 0.49
N VAL A 96 9.68 -7.40 0.05
CA VAL A 96 10.47 -8.31 0.90
C VAL A 96 11.01 -7.57 2.14
N LEU A 97 11.46 -6.33 1.97
CA LEU A 97 11.90 -5.47 3.06
C LEU A 97 10.77 -5.16 4.03
N GLN A 98 9.53 -4.96 3.58
CA GLN A 98 8.37 -4.74 4.45
C GLN A 98 8.14 -5.94 5.38
N HIS A 99 8.18 -7.15 4.83
CA HIS A 99 8.04 -8.36 5.63
C HIS A 99 9.22 -8.57 6.58
N ALA A 100 10.45 -8.28 6.14
CA ALA A 100 11.63 -8.33 7.01
C ALA A 100 11.58 -7.27 8.13
N ALA A 101 11.11 -6.06 7.83
CA ALA A 101 10.90 -4.95 8.77
C ALA A 101 9.76 -5.23 9.76
N GLY A 102 8.81 -6.07 9.34
CA GLY A 102 7.75 -6.67 10.13
C GLY A 102 6.39 -6.04 9.87
N THR A 103 5.39 -6.86 9.57
CA THR A 103 4.03 -6.44 9.22
C THR A 103 3.06 -6.50 10.41
N GLY A 104 3.58 -6.45 11.63
CA GLY A 104 2.82 -6.67 12.86
C GLY A 104 2.81 -8.14 13.32
N PRO A 105 2.30 -8.42 14.52
CA PRO A 105 2.23 -9.78 15.03
C PRO A 105 1.08 -10.56 14.38
N VAL A 106 1.31 -11.82 14.04
CA VAL A 106 0.31 -12.71 13.41
C VAL A 106 -0.88 -12.99 14.34
N THR A 107 -0.66 -12.95 15.65
CA THR A 107 -1.69 -13.15 16.67
C THR A 107 -1.83 -11.91 17.54
N LYS A 108 -3.01 -11.72 18.15
CA LYS A 108 -3.34 -10.56 19.01
C LYS A 108 -2.30 -10.28 20.11
N TYR A 109 -1.64 -11.32 20.60
CA TYR A 109 -0.62 -11.26 21.67
C TYR A 109 0.77 -11.73 21.20
N GLY A 110 0.97 -11.83 19.88
CA GLY A 110 2.26 -12.21 19.31
C GLY A 110 3.30 -11.10 19.43
N ALA A 111 4.58 -11.47 19.33
CA ALA A 111 5.68 -10.53 19.33
C ALA A 111 5.96 -9.95 17.92
N ASN A 112 6.40 -8.70 17.88
CA ASN A 112 6.93 -8.08 16.68
C ASN A 112 8.40 -8.45 16.49
N ASN A 113 8.67 -9.35 15.54
CA ASN A 113 10.01 -9.90 15.30
C ASN A 113 10.70 -9.28 14.07
N GLY A 114 10.07 -8.33 13.40
CA GLY A 114 10.66 -7.65 12.26
C GLY A 114 11.78 -6.70 12.68
N VAL A 115 12.77 -6.49 11.81
CA VAL A 115 13.97 -5.72 12.14
C VAL A 115 13.66 -4.29 12.61
N LEU A 116 12.59 -3.71 12.09
CA LEU A 116 12.11 -2.37 12.43
C LEU A 116 11.10 -2.43 13.58
N THR A 117 10.05 -3.24 13.43
CA THR A 117 8.93 -3.30 14.39
C THR A 117 9.35 -3.76 15.79
N LYS A 118 10.42 -4.57 15.90
CA LYS A 118 10.99 -4.96 17.21
C LYS A 118 11.57 -3.79 18.00
N GLN A 119 11.89 -2.66 17.34
CA GLN A 119 12.35 -1.43 18.00
C GLN A 119 11.19 -0.55 18.50
N LEU A 120 9.94 -0.89 18.14
CA LEU A 120 8.74 -0.08 18.40
C LEU A 120 7.89 -0.71 19.52
N SER A 121 8.46 -0.78 20.72
CA SER A 121 7.82 -1.41 21.90
C SER A 121 6.72 -0.55 22.52
N GLY A 122 5.73 -1.19 23.16
CA GLY A 122 4.64 -0.51 23.89
C GLY A 122 3.51 -0.01 22.99
N VAL A 123 3.64 -0.12 21.67
CA VAL A 123 2.61 0.29 20.72
C VAL A 123 2.34 -0.82 19.71
N LYS A 124 1.17 -0.75 19.07
CA LYS A 124 0.92 -1.57 17.87
C LYS A 124 1.68 -0.93 16.72
N SER A 125 2.46 -1.72 16.00
CA SER A 125 3.29 -1.23 14.91
C SER A 125 3.30 -2.20 13.73
N SER A 126 3.50 -1.65 12.53
CA SER A 126 3.64 -2.41 11.29
C SER A 126 4.47 -1.60 10.29
N ALA A 127 5.29 -2.29 9.49
CA ALA A 127 5.96 -1.71 8.35
C ALA A 127 4.95 -1.44 7.22
N LEU A 128 5.11 -0.29 6.58
CA LEU A 128 4.30 0.17 5.47
C LEU A 128 5.09 0.00 4.17
N CYS A 129 4.47 -0.59 3.16
CA CYS A 129 4.93 -0.52 1.78
C CYS A 129 3.70 -0.39 0.87
N SER A 130 3.69 0.65 0.03
CA SER A 130 2.65 0.88 -0.97
C SER A 130 3.30 1.26 -2.27
N SER A 131 3.12 0.46 -3.32
CA SER A 131 3.69 0.72 -4.64
C SER A 131 2.58 1.04 -5.65
N TYR A 132 2.76 2.14 -6.37
CA TYR A 132 1.93 2.61 -7.47
C TYR A 132 2.68 2.45 -8.78
N SER A 133 2.06 2.82 -9.91
CA SER A 133 2.64 2.61 -11.25
C SER A 133 4.04 3.20 -11.41
N ASP A 134 4.26 4.41 -10.90
CA ASP A 134 5.44 5.25 -11.14
C ASP A 134 6.14 5.71 -9.85
N ASN A 135 5.58 5.40 -8.68
CA ASN A 135 6.13 5.81 -7.39
C ASN A 135 5.70 4.85 -6.27
N GLY A 136 6.36 4.91 -5.13
CA GLY A 136 6.02 4.09 -3.96
C GLY A 136 6.32 4.79 -2.64
N LEU A 137 5.86 4.17 -1.56
CA LEU A 137 6.12 4.59 -0.18
C LEU A 137 6.60 3.40 0.63
N PHE A 138 7.61 3.62 1.46
CA PHE A 138 8.08 2.66 2.46
C PHE A 138 8.25 3.32 3.82
N GLY A 139 7.90 2.63 4.90
CA GLY A 139 8.06 3.17 6.24
C GLY A 139 7.38 2.33 7.32
N PHE A 140 6.75 2.99 8.28
CA PHE A 140 6.04 2.31 9.36
C PHE A 140 4.84 3.11 9.87
N VAL A 141 3.92 2.40 10.51
CA VAL A 141 2.77 2.94 11.21
C VAL A 141 2.82 2.48 12.67
N VAL A 142 2.54 3.39 13.59
CA VAL A 142 2.38 3.09 15.02
C VAL A 142 1.03 3.60 15.52
N THR A 143 0.42 2.85 16.43
CA THR A 143 -0.75 3.31 17.18
C THR A 143 -0.75 2.77 18.62
N GLY A 144 -1.13 3.61 19.57
CA GLY A 144 -1.06 3.28 20.98
C GLY A 144 -1.55 4.41 21.87
N ASP A 145 -1.21 4.33 23.16
CA ASP A 145 -1.40 5.46 24.08
C ASP A 145 -0.51 6.63 23.64
N ALA A 146 -1.06 7.85 23.67
CA ALA A 146 -0.36 9.05 23.24
C ALA A 146 0.97 9.27 23.99
N LYS A 147 1.08 8.80 25.24
CA LYS A 147 2.30 8.87 26.06
C LYS A 147 3.42 7.96 25.56
N GLU A 148 3.09 6.91 24.81
CA GLU A 148 4.05 5.90 24.34
C GLU A 148 4.39 6.05 22.86
N VAL A 149 3.46 6.61 22.07
CA VAL A 149 3.63 6.78 20.62
C VAL A 149 4.79 7.71 20.28
N GLY A 150 4.97 8.83 20.98
CA GLY A 150 6.05 9.78 20.68
C GLY A 150 7.44 9.14 20.72
N ARG A 151 7.72 8.35 21.76
CA ARG A 151 8.97 7.60 21.92
C ARG A 151 9.13 6.53 20.84
N SER A 152 8.04 5.86 20.47
CA SER A 152 8.05 4.85 19.41
C SER A 152 8.34 5.45 18.04
N VAL A 153 7.82 6.65 17.74
CA VAL A 153 8.12 7.37 16.50
C VAL A 153 9.60 7.72 16.41
N GLU A 154 10.19 8.26 17.47
CA GLU A 154 11.62 8.58 17.52
C GLU A 154 12.48 7.32 17.31
N ALA A 155 12.15 6.23 17.99
CA ALA A 155 12.81 4.94 17.82
C ALA A 155 12.70 4.42 16.38
N GLY A 156 11.53 4.54 15.76
CA GLY A 156 11.31 4.11 14.38
C GLY A 156 12.04 4.95 13.35
N VAL A 157 12.10 6.27 13.53
CA VAL A 157 12.89 7.15 12.66
C VAL A 157 14.38 6.81 12.77
N LYS A 158 14.88 6.56 13.99
CA LYS A 158 16.26 6.12 14.20
C LYS A 158 16.51 4.77 13.53
N ALA A 159 15.60 3.82 13.72
CA ALA A 159 15.68 2.49 13.12
C ALA A 159 15.67 2.54 11.60
N LEU A 160 14.86 3.40 10.96
CA LEU A 160 14.87 3.60 9.51
C LEU A 160 16.21 4.13 9.00
N LYS A 161 16.81 5.11 9.70
CA LYS A 161 18.09 5.72 9.30
C LYS A 161 19.26 4.75 9.41
N SER A 162 19.22 3.84 10.37
CA SER A 162 20.27 2.84 10.61
C SER A 162 19.80 1.42 10.31
N LEU A 163 18.83 1.25 9.41
CA LEU A 163 18.22 -0.05 9.17
C LEU A 163 19.25 -0.97 8.53
N SER A 164 19.57 -2.05 9.22
CA SER A 164 20.41 -3.12 8.71
C SER A 164 19.62 -4.41 8.74
N VAL A 165 19.67 -5.15 7.63
CA VAL A 165 18.92 -6.38 7.42
C VAL A 165 19.95 -7.49 7.21
N SER A 166 19.95 -8.49 8.09
CA SER A 166 20.82 -9.65 7.94
C SER A 166 20.30 -10.59 6.85
N GLU A 167 21.14 -11.52 6.38
CA GLU A 167 20.72 -12.57 5.44
C GLU A 167 19.55 -13.40 6.01
N ALA A 168 19.58 -13.67 7.31
CA ALA A 168 18.49 -14.37 7.99
C ALA A 168 17.19 -13.56 7.96
N ASP A 169 17.26 -12.24 8.10
CA ASP A 169 16.07 -11.37 8.01
C ASP A 169 15.53 -11.33 6.57
N VAL A 170 16.41 -11.29 5.56
CA VAL A 170 16.02 -11.37 4.14
C VAL A 170 15.36 -12.70 3.83
N ALA A 171 15.93 -13.82 4.29
CA ALA A 171 15.37 -15.16 4.09
C ALA A 171 13.97 -15.27 4.70
N ARG A 172 13.77 -14.77 5.93
CA ARG A 172 12.45 -14.72 6.55
C ARG A 172 11.48 -13.81 5.80
N GLY A 173 11.94 -12.64 5.36
CA GLY A 173 11.15 -11.71 4.54
C GLY A 173 10.65 -12.37 3.26
N LYS A 174 11.53 -13.04 2.51
CA LYS A 174 11.17 -13.79 1.29
C LYS A 174 10.16 -14.90 1.55
N ALA A 175 10.37 -15.70 2.60
CA ALA A 175 9.45 -16.77 2.95
C ALA A 175 8.06 -16.23 3.32
N ALA A 176 8.01 -15.13 4.09
CA ALA A 176 6.75 -14.47 4.46
C ALA A 176 6.05 -13.84 3.25
N THR A 177 6.78 -13.21 2.33
CA THR A 177 6.21 -12.69 1.09
C THR A 177 5.62 -13.81 0.24
N LEU A 178 6.31 -14.94 0.10
CA LEU A 178 5.80 -16.07 -0.66
C LEU A 178 4.53 -16.64 -0.03
N GLY A 179 4.52 -16.86 1.28
CA GLY A 179 3.34 -17.33 1.99
C GLY A 179 2.14 -16.39 1.80
N TRP A 180 2.37 -15.08 1.92
CA TRP A 180 1.33 -14.07 1.68
C TRP A 180 0.78 -14.11 0.24
N VAL A 181 1.63 -14.28 -0.77
CA VAL A 181 1.19 -14.38 -2.17
C VAL A 181 0.35 -15.64 -2.39
N VAL A 182 0.78 -16.79 -1.86
CA VAL A 182 0.05 -18.06 -1.99
C VAL A 182 -1.33 -17.96 -1.32
N ASP A 183 -1.37 -17.51 -0.06
CA ASP A 183 -2.62 -17.32 0.68
C ASP A 183 -3.57 -16.37 -0.05
N TYR A 184 -3.03 -15.32 -0.67
CA TYR A 184 -3.83 -14.36 -1.42
C TYR A 184 -4.44 -14.98 -2.69
N VAL A 185 -3.63 -15.72 -3.46
CA VAL A 185 -4.06 -16.34 -4.73
C VAL A 185 -5.04 -17.48 -4.51
N GLU A 186 -4.92 -18.24 -3.42
CA GLU A 186 -5.84 -19.34 -3.11
C GLU A 186 -7.22 -18.86 -2.67
N ASN A 187 -7.32 -17.64 -2.14
CA ASN A 187 -8.56 -17.05 -1.63
C ASN A 187 -9.19 -16.01 -2.58
N SER A 188 -8.63 -15.81 -3.79
CA SER A 188 -9.07 -14.81 -4.76
C SER A 188 -9.96 -15.36 -5.88
#